data_AF-A0A1N6WKS3-F1
#
_entry.id   AF-A0A1N6WKS3-F1
#
_cell.length_a   1.000
_cell.length_b   1.000
_cell.length_c   1.000
_cell.angle_alpha   90.00
_cell.angle_beta   90.00
_cell.angle_gamma   90.00
#
_symmetry.space_group_name_H-M   'P 1'
#
loop_
_entity.id
_entity.type
_entity.pdbx_description
1 polymer ?
#
loop_
_entity_poly.entity_id
_entity_poly.type
_entity_poly.pdbx_seq_one_letter_code
_entity_poly.pdbx_strand_id
1 'polypeptide(L)'
;MSKIGRNNTCPCMSGGKYKNCCDKTGIWAHFQSQGWNYYDESFALQILYSSDAKFRNFYHKERQKISKPILFFSTNRLNSKMSYGNIDDDYYFIISTHPQIPVSESIHMAHELEHLVLCSEGYKLVSFKDQSLNSNSRKNKMLNDMIYDPILNNRLISFGYDLSAYLDESDRIQMRTIGTDAKDEESIFLVMTLYVKRVLDFRNIYSNILPEEIEFNKWVKYHYPEVIPKSMAILDVIYKFGLSNPTETEVSLKEILKLLNIEDQFELFIS
;
A
#
# COMPACT_ATOMS: atom_id res chain seq x y z
N MET A 1 5.21 -31.45 12.48
CA MET A 1 4.59 -30.39 13.32
C MET A 1 3.84 -31.06 14.46
N SER A 2 4.06 -30.64 15.71
CA SER A 2 3.28 -31.16 16.85
C SER A 2 1.82 -30.72 16.71
N LYS A 3 0.89 -31.66 16.85
CA LYS A 3 -0.55 -31.39 16.71
C LYS A 3 -1.02 -30.55 17.89
N ILE A 4 -1.47 -29.31 17.66
CA ILE A 4 -2.00 -28.44 18.72
C ILE A 4 -3.24 -29.10 19.32
N GLY A 5 -3.25 -29.26 20.65
CA GLY A 5 -4.38 -29.83 21.36
C GLY A 5 -5.59 -28.90 21.35
N ARG A 6 -6.80 -29.44 21.19
CA ARG A 6 -8.06 -28.68 21.13
C ARG A 6 -8.28 -27.72 22.31
N ASN A 7 -7.78 -28.08 23.50
CA ASN A 7 -7.93 -27.26 24.71
C ASN A 7 -6.72 -26.34 24.99
N ASN A 8 -5.68 -26.36 24.14
CA ASN A 8 -4.52 -25.48 24.29
C ASN A 8 -4.89 -24.03 23.98
N THR A 9 -4.08 -23.09 24.48
CA THR A 9 -4.14 -21.69 24.07
C THR A 9 -4.01 -21.59 22.54
N CYS A 10 -4.83 -20.73 21.95
CA CYS A 10 -4.84 -20.55 20.51
C CYS A 10 -3.50 -19.95 20.04
N PRO A 11 -2.85 -20.50 18.99
CA PRO A 11 -1.59 -19.98 18.46
C PRO A 11 -1.70 -18.58 17.85
N CYS A 12 -2.92 -18.10 17.55
CA CYS A 12 -3.12 -16.73 17.10
C CYS A 12 -3.07 -15.70 18.22
N MET A 13 -2.83 -16.12 19.47
CA MET A 13 -2.67 -15.23 20.63
C MET A 13 -3.94 -14.44 21.01
N SER A 14 -5.13 -14.87 20.58
CA SER A 14 -6.42 -14.26 20.97
C SER A 14 -6.80 -14.44 22.45
N GLY A 15 -5.98 -15.16 23.24
CA GLY A 15 -6.29 -15.55 24.61
C GLY A 15 -7.32 -16.68 24.74
N GLY A 16 -7.96 -17.10 23.64
CA GLY A 16 -8.95 -18.19 23.60
C GLY A 16 -8.34 -19.60 23.53
N LYS A 17 -9.20 -20.61 23.69
CA LYS A 17 -8.84 -22.02 23.41
C LYS A 17 -8.88 -22.29 21.91
N TYR A 18 -7.93 -23.09 21.40
CA TYR A 18 -7.80 -23.41 19.97
C TYR A 18 -9.12 -23.88 19.34
N LYS A 19 -9.84 -24.82 19.98
CA LYS A 19 -11.15 -25.35 19.52
C LYS A 19 -12.27 -24.32 19.36
N ASN A 20 -12.12 -23.16 20.00
CA ASN A 20 -13.11 -22.07 19.98
C ASN A 20 -12.66 -20.91 19.10
N CYS A 21 -11.50 -21.01 18.47
CA CYS A 21 -10.88 -19.97 17.67
C CYS A 21 -10.42 -20.59 16.34
N CYS A 22 -9.12 -20.71 16.09
CA CYS A 22 -8.57 -21.14 14.80
C CYS A 22 -8.98 -22.55 14.32
N ASP A 23 -9.33 -23.48 15.22
CA ASP A 23 -9.81 -24.82 14.83
C ASP A 23 -11.16 -24.76 14.10
N LYS A 24 -12.01 -23.77 14.43
CA LYS A 24 -13.33 -23.61 13.80
C LYS A 24 -13.25 -22.98 12.42
N THR A 25 -12.34 -22.02 12.25
CA THR A 25 -12.25 -21.24 11.00
C THR A 25 -11.39 -21.92 9.95
N GLY A 26 -10.47 -22.82 10.34
CA GLY A 26 -9.55 -23.48 9.41
C GLY A 26 -8.47 -22.57 8.80
N ILE A 27 -8.64 -21.24 8.90
CA ILE A 27 -7.75 -20.18 8.40
C ILE A 27 -6.30 -20.44 8.83
N TRP A 28 -6.07 -20.71 10.12
CA TRP A 28 -4.71 -20.88 10.63
C TRP A 28 -3.98 -22.06 9.99
N ALA A 29 -4.64 -23.22 9.84
CA ALA A 29 -4.03 -24.40 9.23
C ALA A 29 -3.73 -24.18 7.75
N HIS A 30 -4.63 -23.52 7.03
CA HIS A 30 -4.48 -23.20 5.61
C HIS A 30 -3.25 -22.31 5.36
N PHE A 31 -3.15 -21.16 6.05
CA PHE A 31 -2.06 -20.21 5.85
C PHE A 31 -0.73 -20.65 6.47
N GLN A 32 -0.77 -21.41 7.57
CA GLN A 32 0.46 -21.96 8.16
C GLN A 32 1.19 -22.90 7.20
N SER A 33 0.45 -23.71 6.43
CA SER A 33 1.04 -24.58 5.41
C SER A 33 1.81 -23.81 4.32
N GLN A 34 1.50 -22.52 4.14
CA GLN A 34 2.14 -21.61 3.19
C GLN A 34 3.29 -20.80 3.83
N GLY A 35 3.55 -21.00 5.13
CA GLY A 35 4.58 -20.30 5.89
C GLY A 35 4.12 -18.95 6.46
N TRP A 36 2.81 -18.74 6.60
CA TRP A 36 2.22 -17.54 7.20
C TRP A 36 1.61 -17.87 8.56
N ASN A 37 1.84 -17.03 9.56
CA ASN A 37 1.28 -17.21 10.90
C ASN A 37 0.19 -16.18 11.15
N TYR A 38 -1.04 -16.63 11.41
CA TYR A 38 -2.15 -15.75 11.74
C TYR A 38 -2.11 -15.32 13.21
N TYR A 39 -2.36 -14.04 13.46
CA TYR A 39 -2.46 -13.43 14.79
C TYR A 39 -3.77 -12.63 14.93
N ASP A 40 -4.28 -12.59 16.15
CA ASP A 40 -5.39 -11.73 16.53
C ASP A 40 -5.00 -10.25 16.39
N GLU A 41 -5.90 -9.41 15.87
CA GLU A 41 -5.70 -7.98 15.65
C GLU A 41 -5.23 -7.27 16.94
N SER A 42 -5.84 -7.61 18.09
CA SER A 42 -5.47 -7.01 19.37
C SER A 42 -4.05 -7.36 19.80
N PHE A 43 -3.57 -8.55 19.48
CA PHE A 43 -2.21 -8.98 19.75
C PHE A 43 -1.21 -8.35 18.78
N ALA A 44 -1.53 -8.36 17.48
CA ALA A 44 -0.66 -7.82 16.43
C ALA A 44 -0.39 -6.32 16.64
N LEU A 45 -1.41 -5.57 17.03
CA LEU A 45 -1.34 -4.12 17.23
C LEU A 45 -1.04 -3.70 18.68
N GLN A 46 -0.85 -4.65 19.60
CA GLN A 46 -0.74 -4.38 21.04
C GLN A 46 0.31 -3.31 21.36
N ILE A 47 1.51 -3.44 20.79
CA ILE A 47 2.65 -2.53 21.03
C ILE A 47 2.35 -1.13 20.50
N LEU A 48 1.83 -1.03 19.27
CA LEU A 48 1.45 0.27 18.69
C LEU A 48 0.37 0.94 19.53
N TYR A 49 -0.65 0.17 19.93
CA TYR A 49 -1.75 0.70 20.73
C TYR A 49 -1.26 1.16 22.11
N SER A 50 -0.38 0.43 22.79
CA SER A 50 0.13 0.87 24.09
C SER A 50 1.09 2.06 24.00
N SER A 51 1.90 2.12 22.95
CA SER A 51 3.15 2.91 22.96
C SER A 51 3.21 4.02 21.91
N ASP A 52 2.27 4.09 20.97
CA ASP A 52 2.24 5.10 19.92
C ASP A 52 0.92 5.90 19.93
N ALA A 53 1.00 7.15 20.38
CA ALA A 53 -0.16 8.04 20.44
C ALA A 53 -0.69 8.43 19.06
N LYS A 54 0.18 8.57 18.04
CA LYS A 54 -0.22 8.92 16.67
C LYS A 54 -1.01 7.76 16.07
N PHE A 55 -0.48 6.54 16.21
CA PHE A 55 -1.15 5.33 15.75
C PHE A 55 -2.50 5.12 16.43
N ARG A 56 -2.57 5.25 17.77
CA ARG A 56 -3.85 5.13 18.47
C ARG A 56 -4.90 6.09 17.93
N ASN A 57 -4.53 7.36 17.73
CA ASN A 57 -5.44 8.37 17.22
C ASN A 57 -5.91 8.04 15.80
N PHE A 58 -4.97 7.68 14.93
CA PHE A 58 -5.25 7.18 13.57
C PHE A 58 -6.23 6.01 13.60
N TYR A 59 -5.88 4.96 14.34
CA TYR A 59 -6.63 3.70 14.38
C TYR A 59 -8.06 3.92 14.89
N HIS A 60 -8.26 4.69 15.96
CA HIS A 60 -9.60 4.99 16.47
C HIS A 60 -10.49 5.71 15.46
N LYS A 61 -9.91 6.62 14.65
CA LYS A 61 -10.67 7.42 13.69
C LYS A 61 -10.97 6.64 12.41
N GLU A 62 -9.99 5.90 11.91
CA GLU A 62 -10.02 5.33 10.56
C GLU A 62 -10.47 3.86 10.54
N ARG A 63 -10.12 3.03 11.54
CA ARG A 63 -10.40 1.59 11.54
C ARG A 63 -11.88 1.24 11.35
N GLN A 64 -12.77 2.06 11.90
CA GLN A 64 -14.22 1.88 11.85
C GLN A 64 -14.82 2.05 10.45
N LYS A 65 -14.08 2.68 9.52
CA LYS A 65 -14.49 2.83 8.13
C LYS A 65 -14.31 1.55 7.32
N ILE A 66 -13.45 0.64 7.80
CA ILE A 66 -13.16 -0.63 7.13
C ILE A 66 -14.31 -1.59 7.40
N SER A 67 -15.07 -1.93 6.35
CA SER A 67 -16.31 -2.70 6.46
C SER A 67 -16.07 -4.21 6.65
N LYS A 68 -14.97 -4.73 6.12
CA LYS A 68 -14.60 -6.15 6.20
C LYS A 68 -13.70 -6.43 7.42
N PRO A 69 -13.74 -7.64 8.00
CA PRO A 69 -12.76 -8.06 8.99
C PRO A 69 -11.34 -8.07 8.42
N ILE A 70 -10.34 -7.78 9.25
CA ILE A 70 -8.93 -7.75 8.86
C ILE A 70 -8.19 -8.91 9.54
N LEU A 71 -7.54 -9.75 8.75
CA LEU A 71 -6.69 -10.82 9.23
C LEU A 71 -5.23 -10.37 9.27
N PHE A 72 -4.57 -10.54 10.41
CA PHE A 72 -3.16 -10.18 10.57
C PHE A 72 -2.28 -11.41 10.44
N PHE A 73 -1.30 -11.35 9.55
CA PHE A 73 -0.34 -12.43 9.32
C PHE A 73 1.09 -11.98 9.56
N SER A 74 1.97 -12.91 9.92
CA SER A 74 3.42 -12.69 9.87
C SER A 74 4.15 -13.74 9.04
N THR A 75 5.17 -13.30 8.30
CA THR A 75 6.09 -14.18 7.56
C THR A 75 7.48 -13.55 7.42
N ASN A 76 8.51 -14.39 7.29
CA ASN A 76 9.89 -13.94 7.04
C ASN A 76 10.22 -13.86 5.54
N ARG A 77 9.22 -14.00 4.67
CA ARG A 77 9.37 -14.07 3.20
C ARG A 77 9.02 -12.76 2.48
N LEU A 78 8.70 -11.69 3.21
CA LEU A 78 8.39 -10.40 2.59
C LEU A 78 9.69 -9.67 2.19
N ASN A 79 9.65 -9.05 1.01
CA ASN A 79 10.67 -8.10 0.56
C ASN A 79 10.34 -6.65 0.97
N SER A 80 9.20 -6.45 1.64
CA SER A 80 8.74 -5.18 2.22
C SER A 80 8.52 -5.34 3.73
N LYS A 81 8.31 -4.23 4.43
CA LYS A 81 7.97 -4.25 5.86
C LYS A 81 6.59 -4.85 6.10
N MET A 82 5.62 -4.44 5.28
CA MET A 82 4.25 -4.90 5.32
C MET A 82 3.66 -4.95 3.91
N SER A 83 2.52 -5.61 3.78
CA SER A 83 1.66 -5.59 2.60
C SER A 83 0.23 -5.85 3.01
N TYR A 84 -0.73 -5.25 2.31
CA TYR A 84 -2.15 -5.55 2.43
C TYR A 84 -2.65 -6.38 1.25
N GLY A 85 -3.87 -6.88 1.37
CA GLY A 85 -4.65 -7.45 0.28
C GLY A 85 -6.03 -7.91 0.76
N ASN A 86 -6.71 -8.65 -0.10
CA ASN A 86 -8.01 -9.26 0.17
C ASN A 86 -7.95 -10.78 0.01
N ILE A 87 -8.73 -11.49 0.82
CA ILE A 87 -9.03 -12.92 0.66
C ILE A 87 -10.50 -12.98 0.25
N ASP A 88 -10.70 -13.25 -1.03
CA ASP A 88 -12.00 -13.19 -1.69
C ASP A 88 -12.71 -11.85 -1.40
N ASP A 89 -14.04 -11.87 -1.29
CA ASP A 89 -14.85 -10.70 -0.93
C ASP A 89 -15.07 -10.56 0.59
N ASP A 90 -14.63 -11.55 1.37
CA ASP A 90 -15.02 -11.70 2.77
C ASP A 90 -14.06 -11.04 3.76
N TYR A 91 -12.75 -11.02 3.47
CA TYR A 91 -11.73 -10.58 4.40
C TYR A 91 -10.69 -9.66 3.75
N TYR A 92 -10.25 -8.65 4.48
CA TYR A 92 -8.96 -8.05 4.22
C TYR A 92 -7.86 -8.76 5.01
N PHE A 93 -6.62 -8.60 4.56
CA PHE A 93 -5.47 -9.03 5.33
C PHE A 93 -4.35 -7.99 5.31
N ILE A 94 -3.55 -8.00 6.38
CA ILE A 94 -2.26 -7.34 6.44
C ILE A 94 -1.22 -8.38 6.84
N ILE A 95 -0.13 -8.46 6.08
CA ILE A 95 1.00 -9.33 6.37
C ILE A 95 2.23 -8.50 6.70
N SER A 96 2.94 -8.87 7.77
CA SER A 96 4.11 -8.18 8.30
C SER A 96 5.30 -9.15 8.49
N THR A 97 6.51 -8.62 8.61
CA THR A 97 7.67 -9.38 9.10
C THR A 97 7.64 -9.63 10.61
N HIS A 98 6.71 -9.00 11.34
CA HIS A 98 6.62 -9.06 12.80
C HIS A 98 5.28 -9.65 13.27
N PRO A 99 5.28 -10.56 14.27
CA PRO A 99 4.05 -11.00 14.96
C PRO A 99 3.34 -9.87 15.71
N GLN A 100 4.11 -8.97 16.32
CA GLN A 100 3.65 -7.75 16.97
C GLN A 100 4.38 -6.58 16.35
N ILE A 101 3.62 -5.59 15.89
CA ILE A 101 4.19 -4.50 15.10
C ILE A 101 4.94 -3.52 16.00
N PRO A 102 6.24 -3.27 15.77
CA PRO A 102 7.01 -2.33 16.58
C PRO A 102 6.64 -0.88 16.26
N VAL A 103 6.82 0.04 17.23
CA VAL A 103 6.57 1.49 17.05
C VAL A 103 7.34 2.07 15.87
N SER A 104 8.54 1.58 15.60
CA SER A 104 9.36 2.00 14.44
C SER A 104 8.69 1.74 13.09
N GLU A 105 7.69 0.86 13.02
CA GLU A 105 6.94 0.54 11.80
C GLU A 105 5.49 1.04 11.83
N SER A 106 5.16 1.93 12.77
CA SER A 106 3.82 2.50 12.93
C SER A 106 3.28 3.16 11.66
N ILE A 107 4.12 3.94 10.97
CA ILE A 107 3.73 4.59 9.71
C ILE A 107 3.40 3.56 8.62
N HIS A 108 4.16 2.46 8.53
CA HIS A 108 3.87 1.40 7.57
C HIS A 108 2.53 0.74 7.88
N MET A 109 2.25 0.40 9.14
CA MET A 109 0.95 -0.19 9.49
C MET A 109 -0.21 0.78 9.24
N ALA A 110 -0.04 2.08 9.54
CA ALA A 110 -1.04 3.08 9.23
C ALA A 110 -1.28 3.21 7.72
N HIS A 111 -0.21 3.16 6.91
CA HIS A 111 -0.27 3.17 5.45
C HIS A 111 -1.07 1.98 4.90
N GLU A 112 -0.77 0.76 5.35
CA GLU A 112 -1.49 -0.45 4.92
C GLU A 112 -2.97 -0.42 5.32
N LEU A 113 -3.28 0.05 6.54
CA LEU A 113 -4.67 0.22 6.98
C LEU A 113 -5.42 1.25 6.16
N GLU A 114 -4.78 2.36 5.80
CA GLU A 114 -5.43 3.42 5.04
C GLU A 114 -5.73 2.99 3.60
N HIS A 115 -4.95 2.07 2.99
CA HIS A 115 -5.36 1.43 1.74
C HIS A 115 -6.72 0.73 1.86
N LEU A 116 -6.96 0.01 2.96
CA LEU A 116 -8.23 -0.68 3.23
C LEU A 116 -9.37 0.32 3.47
N VAL A 117 -9.06 1.46 4.09
CA VAL A 117 -10.01 2.59 4.25
C VAL A 117 -10.43 3.11 2.88
N LEU A 118 -9.49 3.40 1.97
CA LEU A 118 -9.84 3.88 0.62
C LEU A 118 -10.69 2.86 -0.15
N CYS A 119 -10.38 1.57 -0.06
CA CYS A 119 -11.21 0.52 -0.67
C CYS A 119 -12.65 0.58 -0.13
N SER A 120 -12.80 0.72 1.19
CA SER A 120 -14.11 0.81 1.85
C SER A 120 -14.85 2.12 1.55
N GLU A 121 -14.14 3.20 1.23
CA GLU A 121 -14.69 4.49 0.80
C GLU A 121 -15.08 4.50 -0.69
N GLY A 122 -14.85 3.40 -1.42
CA GLY A 122 -15.27 3.23 -2.82
C GLY A 122 -14.24 3.69 -3.86
N TYR A 123 -12.98 3.90 -3.47
CA TYR A 123 -11.92 4.14 -4.44
C TYR A 123 -11.63 2.86 -5.25
N LYS A 124 -11.61 2.99 -6.58
CA LYS A 124 -11.44 1.86 -7.50
C LYS A 124 -10.00 1.63 -7.91
N LEU A 125 -9.47 0.44 -7.65
CA LEU A 125 -8.14 0.04 -8.07
C LEU A 125 -8.09 -0.28 -9.57
N VAL A 126 -6.92 -0.08 -10.17
CA VAL A 126 -6.58 -0.56 -11.50
C VAL A 126 -6.22 -2.04 -11.43
N SER A 127 -6.85 -2.87 -12.27
CA SER A 127 -6.49 -4.27 -12.54
C SER A 127 -6.35 -4.54 -14.03
N PHE A 128 -5.63 -5.60 -14.40
CA PHE A 128 -5.72 -6.12 -15.76
C PHE A 128 -7.10 -6.74 -16.00
N LYS A 129 -7.66 -6.51 -17.19
CA LYS A 129 -8.86 -7.21 -17.66
C LYS A 129 -8.62 -8.71 -17.80
N ASP A 130 -7.42 -9.08 -18.25
CA ASP A 130 -6.95 -10.47 -18.23
C ASP A 130 -6.35 -10.78 -16.86
N GLN A 131 -7.11 -11.51 -16.03
CA GLN A 131 -6.69 -11.86 -14.68
C GLN A 131 -5.41 -12.71 -14.64
N SER A 132 -5.06 -13.42 -15.72
CA SER A 132 -3.82 -14.21 -15.80
C SER A 132 -2.56 -13.33 -15.78
N LEU A 133 -2.68 -12.04 -16.11
CA LEU A 133 -1.59 -11.07 -16.11
C LEU A 133 -1.39 -10.39 -14.75
N ASN A 134 -2.39 -10.42 -13.86
CA ASN A 134 -2.31 -9.80 -12.54
C ASN A 134 -1.19 -10.40 -11.65
N SER A 135 -0.82 -11.68 -11.86
CA SER A 135 0.28 -12.31 -11.13
C SER A 135 1.66 -12.02 -11.75
N ASN A 136 1.72 -11.58 -13.02
CA ASN A 136 2.94 -11.53 -13.82
C ASN A 136 3.42 -10.10 -14.14
N SER A 137 2.55 -9.09 -14.08
CA SER A 137 2.91 -7.70 -14.37
C SER A 137 2.65 -6.79 -13.18
N ARG A 138 3.64 -5.98 -12.82
CA ARG A 138 3.56 -5.00 -11.72
C ARG A 138 2.95 -3.66 -12.14
N LYS A 139 2.55 -3.51 -13.41
CA LYS A 139 2.07 -2.23 -13.96
C LYS A 139 0.80 -1.73 -13.27
N ASN A 140 -0.14 -2.61 -12.94
CA ASN A 140 -1.34 -2.24 -12.18
C ASN A 140 -0.97 -1.68 -10.79
N LYS A 141 -0.02 -2.32 -10.10
CA LYS A 141 0.49 -1.82 -8.82
C LYS A 141 1.15 -0.45 -8.97
N MET A 142 2.02 -0.27 -9.96
CA MET A 142 2.67 1.02 -10.23
C MET A 142 1.64 2.15 -10.49
N LEU A 143 0.58 1.86 -11.24
CA LEU A 143 -0.51 2.81 -11.49
C LEU A 143 -1.30 3.15 -10.22
N ASN A 144 -1.61 2.14 -9.40
CA ASN A 144 -2.29 2.33 -8.13
C ASN A 144 -1.41 3.14 -7.16
N ASP A 145 -0.18 2.72 -6.91
CA ASP A 145 0.76 3.36 -5.97
C ASP A 145 1.06 4.82 -6.38
N MET A 146 1.07 5.14 -7.68
CA MET A 146 1.25 6.50 -8.19
C MET A 146 0.19 7.48 -7.68
N ILE A 147 -1.04 7.01 -7.51
CA ILE A 147 -2.19 7.83 -7.18
C ILE A 147 -2.57 7.69 -5.71
N TYR A 148 -2.62 6.46 -5.21
CA TYR A 148 -3.11 6.18 -3.87
C TYR A 148 -2.11 6.58 -2.80
N ASP A 149 -0.81 6.27 -2.96
CA ASP A 149 0.16 6.61 -1.91
C ASP A 149 0.16 8.10 -1.57
N PRO A 150 0.14 9.05 -2.52
CA PRO A 150 0.01 10.47 -2.18
C PRO A 150 -1.28 10.84 -1.46
N ILE A 151 -2.42 10.21 -1.78
CA ILE A 151 -3.70 10.43 -1.08
C ILE A 151 -3.57 9.96 0.37
N LEU A 152 -3.07 8.74 0.57
CA LEU A 152 -2.87 8.12 1.88
C LEU A 152 -1.90 8.94 2.73
N ASN A 153 -0.76 9.29 2.15
CA ASN A 153 0.28 10.12 2.75
C ASN A 153 -0.26 11.46 3.25
N ASN A 154 -1.04 12.15 2.42
CA ASN A 154 -1.70 13.41 2.83
C ASN A 154 -2.58 13.22 4.07
N ARG A 155 -3.32 12.12 4.15
CA ARG A 155 -4.15 11.80 5.33
C ARG A 155 -3.30 11.49 6.55
N LEU A 156 -2.22 10.73 6.40
CA LEU A 156 -1.31 10.38 7.50
C LEU A 156 -0.61 11.60 8.11
N ILE A 157 -0.29 12.63 7.31
CA ILE A 157 0.24 13.91 7.83
C ILE A 157 -0.71 14.51 8.88
N SER A 158 -2.02 14.42 8.66
CA SER A 158 -3.01 14.96 9.61
C SER A 158 -3.02 14.27 10.99
N PHE A 159 -2.42 13.08 11.09
CA PHE A 159 -2.21 12.34 12.34
C PHE A 159 -0.83 12.57 12.96
N GLY A 160 -0.03 13.47 12.36
CA GLY A 160 1.28 13.86 12.84
C GLY A 160 2.42 12.90 12.45
N TYR A 161 2.21 12.03 11.46
CA TYR A 161 3.31 11.24 10.90
C TYR A 161 4.31 12.13 10.17
N ASP A 162 5.60 11.85 10.33
CA ASP A 162 6.68 12.55 9.63
C ASP A 162 6.92 11.85 8.29
N LEU A 163 6.39 12.43 7.22
CA LEU A 163 6.59 11.91 5.87
C LEU A 163 7.94 12.28 5.26
N SER A 164 8.60 13.36 5.71
CA SER A 164 9.85 13.80 5.07
C SER A 164 10.90 12.70 5.19
N ALA A 165 11.14 12.21 6.41
CA ALA A 165 12.09 11.13 6.66
C ALA A 165 11.69 9.82 5.95
N TYR A 166 10.39 9.54 5.83
CA TYR A 166 9.87 8.37 5.14
C TYR A 166 10.13 8.44 3.62
N LEU A 167 9.88 9.60 3.00
CA LEU A 167 10.09 9.81 1.57
C LEU A 167 11.58 9.81 1.22
N ASP A 168 12.43 10.46 2.02
CA ASP A 168 13.88 10.47 1.81
C ASP A 168 14.49 9.06 1.82
N GLU A 169 14.07 8.21 2.77
CA GLU A 169 14.52 6.81 2.83
C GLU A 169 14.00 6.02 1.62
N SER A 170 12.74 6.25 1.24
CA SER A 170 12.11 5.60 0.09
C SER A 170 12.85 5.95 -1.21
N ASP A 171 13.20 7.22 -1.41
CA ASP A 171 13.99 7.69 -2.57
C ASP A 171 15.36 7.02 -2.62
N ARG A 172 16.07 6.98 -1.48
CA ARG A 172 17.38 6.35 -1.39
C ARG A 172 17.34 4.88 -1.80
N ILE A 173 16.34 4.13 -1.32
CA ILE A 173 16.15 2.72 -1.66
C ILE A 173 15.82 2.58 -3.15
N GLN A 174 14.84 3.35 -3.65
CA GLN A 174 14.35 3.22 -5.02
C GLN A 174 15.41 3.58 -6.06
N MET A 175 16.12 4.71 -5.90
CA MET A 175 17.21 5.09 -6.81
C MET A 175 18.29 4.00 -6.89
N ARG A 176 18.63 3.39 -5.74
CA ARG A 176 19.59 2.28 -5.69
C ARG A 176 19.07 1.01 -6.37
N THR A 177 17.79 0.67 -6.15
CA THR A 177 17.19 -0.56 -6.70
C THR A 177 16.97 -0.47 -8.21
N ILE A 178 16.55 0.70 -8.72
CA ILE A 178 16.34 0.93 -10.15
C ILE A 178 17.69 1.02 -10.88
N GLY A 179 18.68 1.70 -10.27
CA GLY A 179 19.97 1.94 -10.89
C GLY A 179 19.89 2.95 -12.04
N THR A 180 20.97 3.11 -12.79
CA THR A 180 21.09 4.16 -13.83
C THR A 180 20.91 3.66 -15.26
N ASP A 181 20.98 2.35 -15.46
CA ASP A 181 21.15 1.74 -16.78
C ASP A 181 19.95 0.87 -17.21
N ALA A 182 18.99 0.64 -16.31
CA ALA A 182 17.81 -0.14 -16.59
C ALA A 182 16.87 0.63 -17.52
N LYS A 183 16.85 0.30 -18.82
CA LYS A 183 16.08 0.98 -19.87
C LYS A 183 15.01 0.10 -20.51
N ASP A 184 14.67 -1.02 -19.88
CA ASP A 184 13.53 -1.84 -20.31
C ASP A 184 12.20 -1.12 -20.05
N GLU A 185 11.15 -1.55 -20.74
CA GLU A 185 9.83 -0.92 -20.71
C GLU A 185 9.23 -0.86 -19.29
N GLU A 186 9.44 -1.91 -18.47
CA GLU A 186 8.91 -1.96 -17.11
C GLU A 186 9.64 -0.96 -16.20
N SER A 187 10.97 -0.89 -16.30
CA SER A 187 11.77 0.10 -15.57
C SER A 187 11.40 1.54 -15.96
N ILE A 188 11.21 1.82 -17.25
CA ILE A 188 10.78 3.14 -17.72
C ILE A 188 9.39 3.50 -17.17
N PHE A 189 8.45 2.54 -17.18
CA PHE A 189 7.12 2.74 -16.63
C PHE A 189 7.16 2.99 -15.10
N LEU A 190 7.98 2.22 -14.38
CA LEU A 190 8.21 2.42 -12.96
C LEU A 190 8.76 3.82 -12.65
N VAL A 191 9.82 4.25 -13.33
CA VAL A 191 10.41 5.58 -13.11
C VAL A 191 9.41 6.70 -13.43
N MET A 192 8.64 6.55 -14.51
CA MET A 192 7.59 7.50 -14.88
C MET A 192 6.54 7.64 -13.76
N THR A 193 6.01 6.52 -13.26
CA THR A 193 5.01 6.54 -12.18
C THR A 193 5.57 7.07 -10.86
N LEU A 194 6.81 6.72 -10.51
CA LEU A 194 7.49 7.25 -9.31
C LEU A 194 7.72 8.76 -9.40
N TYR A 195 8.08 9.30 -10.56
CA TYR A 195 8.21 10.74 -10.76
C TYR A 195 6.91 11.47 -10.38
N VAL A 196 5.79 11.01 -10.92
CA VAL A 196 4.45 11.57 -10.63
C VAL A 196 4.15 11.45 -9.13
N LYS A 197 4.33 10.25 -8.56
CA LYS A 197 4.14 9.99 -7.13
C LYS A 197 4.93 10.96 -6.26
N ARG A 198 6.22 11.19 -6.55
CA ARG A 198 7.08 12.09 -5.77
C ARG A 198 6.65 13.53 -5.84
N VAL A 199 6.24 14.02 -7.01
CA VAL A 199 5.69 15.38 -7.11
C VAL A 199 4.46 15.54 -6.20
N LEU A 200 3.56 14.56 -6.21
CA LEU A 200 2.34 14.62 -5.37
C LEU A 200 2.66 14.46 -3.88
N ASP A 201 3.50 13.50 -3.50
CA ASP A 201 3.95 13.27 -2.13
C ASP A 201 4.59 14.52 -1.51
N PHE A 202 5.57 15.12 -2.21
CA PHE A 202 6.26 16.31 -1.70
C PHE A 202 5.37 17.54 -1.68
N ARG A 203 4.36 17.65 -2.55
CA ARG A 203 3.37 18.74 -2.49
C ARG A 203 2.44 18.66 -1.29
N ASN A 204 2.22 17.46 -0.73
CA ASN A 204 1.51 17.33 0.55
C ASN A 204 2.29 17.98 1.71
N ILE A 205 3.62 18.03 1.62
CA ILE A 205 4.49 18.62 2.64
C ILE A 205 4.79 20.09 2.32
N TYR A 206 5.08 20.39 1.05
CA TYR A 206 5.50 21.68 0.54
C TYR A 206 4.63 22.07 -0.66
N SER A 207 3.52 22.76 -0.41
CA SER A 207 2.48 23.03 -1.42
C SER A 207 2.97 23.70 -2.70
N ASN A 208 4.06 24.47 -2.64
CA ASN A 208 4.62 25.22 -3.76
C ASN A 208 5.90 24.60 -4.36
N ILE A 209 6.27 23.38 -3.95
CA ILE A 209 7.49 22.74 -4.47
C ILE A 209 7.39 22.48 -5.98
N LEU A 210 8.43 22.88 -6.69
CA LEU A 210 8.57 22.63 -8.11
C LEU A 210 9.15 21.22 -8.34
N PRO A 211 8.73 20.51 -9.39
CA PRO A 211 9.24 19.17 -9.68
C PRO A 211 10.77 19.09 -9.73
N GLU A 212 11.46 20.12 -10.22
CA GLU A 212 12.92 20.21 -10.29
C GLU A 212 13.63 20.39 -8.95
N GLU A 213 12.91 20.73 -7.89
CA GLU A 213 13.46 20.88 -6.54
C GLU A 213 13.56 19.54 -5.80
N ILE A 214 12.79 18.54 -6.21
CA ILE A 214 12.72 17.20 -5.61
C ILE A 214 13.94 16.37 -6.03
N GLU A 215 14.67 15.79 -5.07
CA GLU A 215 15.91 15.04 -5.32
C GLU A 215 15.72 13.85 -6.27
N PHE A 216 14.68 13.03 -6.07
CA PHE A 216 14.36 11.94 -6.99
C PHE A 216 14.16 12.45 -8.43
N ASN A 217 13.48 13.58 -8.61
CA ASN A 217 13.22 14.13 -9.93
C ASN A 217 14.48 14.73 -10.58
N LYS A 218 15.41 15.28 -9.79
CA LYS A 218 16.74 15.69 -10.28
C LYS A 218 17.51 14.47 -10.79
N TRP A 219 17.46 13.36 -10.05
CA TRP A 219 18.05 12.09 -10.46
C TRP A 219 17.41 11.56 -11.75
N VAL A 220 16.07 11.57 -11.86
CA VAL A 220 15.35 11.20 -13.09
C VAL A 220 15.75 12.09 -14.26
N LYS A 221 15.87 13.41 -14.07
CA LYS A 221 16.27 14.34 -15.14
C LYS A 221 17.64 14.00 -15.72
N TYR A 222 18.55 13.51 -14.90
CA TYR A 222 19.90 13.16 -15.35
C TYR A 222 19.95 11.77 -16.01
N HIS A 223 19.27 10.77 -15.43
CA HIS A 223 19.39 9.38 -15.88
C HIS A 223 18.28 8.92 -16.83
N TYR A 224 17.09 9.52 -16.75
CA TYR A 224 15.86 9.13 -17.44
C TYR A 224 15.09 10.33 -18.03
N PRO A 225 15.75 11.28 -18.72
CA PRO A 225 15.09 12.50 -19.20
C PRO A 225 13.88 12.24 -20.11
N GLU A 226 13.85 11.10 -20.80
CA GLU A 226 12.79 10.68 -21.71
C GLU A 226 11.42 10.49 -21.04
N VAL A 227 11.39 10.22 -19.73
CA VAL A 227 10.12 9.98 -19.00
C VAL A 227 9.40 11.27 -18.63
N ILE A 228 10.15 12.38 -18.50
CA ILE A 228 9.65 13.65 -17.96
C ILE A 228 8.44 14.17 -18.74
N PRO A 229 8.44 14.26 -20.08
CA PRO A 229 7.29 14.78 -20.82
C PRO A 229 6.00 14.01 -20.52
N LYS A 230 6.10 12.67 -20.38
CA LYS A 230 4.94 11.82 -20.11
C LYS A 230 4.48 11.93 -18.65
N SER A 231 5.42 11.98 -17.70
CA SER A 231 5.12 12.20 -16.29
C SER A 231 4.43 13.55 -16.05
N MET A 232 4.89 14.61 -16.72
CA MET A 232 4.25 15.93 -16.64
C MET A 232 2.84 15.92 -17.22
N ALA A 233 2.64 15.25 -18.36
CA ALA A 233 1.29 15.09 -18.92
C ALA A 233 0.34 14.33 -17.99
N ILE A 234 0.83 13.33 -17.24
CA ILE A 234 0.03 12.65 -16.20
C ILE A 234 -0.33 13.62 -15.07
N LEU A 235 0.64 14.43 -14.61
CA LEU A 235 0.38 15.44 -13.57
C LEU A 235 -0.66 16.46 -14.03
N ASP A 236 -0.64 16.89 -15.29
CA ASP A 236 -1.65 17.80 -15.86
C ASP A 236 -3.05 17.19 -15.83
N VAL A 237 -3.18 15.89 -16.13
CA VAL A 237 -4.45 15.15 -15.99
C VAL A 237 -4.92 15.17 -14.53
N ILE A 238 -4.03 14.88 -13.59
CA ILE A 238 -4.33 14.88 -12.15
C ILE A 238 -4.76 16.26 -11.66
N TYR A 239 -4.09 17.34 -12.09
CA TYR A 239 -4.47 18.70 -11.71
C TYR A 239 -5.79 19.14 -12.33
N LYS A 240 -6.12 18.63 -13.52
CA LYS A 240 -7.37 18.95 -14.20
C LYS A 240 -8.58 18.28 -13.54
N PHE A 241 -8.45 17.02 -13.14
CA PHE A 241 -9.60 16.22 -12.67
C PHE A 241 -9.64 16.02 -11.15
N GLY A 242 -8.51 16.15 -10.46
CA GLY A 242 -8.42 16.04 -9.01
C GLY A 242 -8.28 14.59 -8.49
N LEU A 243 -8.01 14.47 -7.19
CA LEU A 243 -7.88 13.22 -6.44
C LEU A 243 -8.62 13.27 -5.08
N SER A 244 -9.51 14.24 -4.90
CA SER A 244 -10.05 14.58 -3.58
C SER A 244 -11.10 13.59 -3.10
N ASN A 245 -11.72 12.85 -4.04
CA ASN A 245 -12.79 11.89 -3.78
C ASN A 245 -12.75 10.74 -4.81
N PRO A 246 -13.48 9.62 -4.56
CA PRO A 246 -13.46 8.46 -5.45
C PRO A 246 -13.82 8.75 -6.90
N THR A 247 -14.76 9.68 -7.15
CA THR A 247 -15.22 10.01 -8.51
C THR A 247 -14.13 10.74 -9.28
N GLU A 248 -13.50 11.75 -8.66
CA GLU A 248 -12.37 12.48 -9.24
C GLU A 248 -11.20 11.54 -9.54
N THR A 249 -10.85 10.67 -8.59
CA THR A 249 -9.78 9.68 -8.76
C THR A 249 -10.09 8.70 -9.89
N GLU A 250 -11.33 8.21 -10.01
CA GLU A 250 -11.74 7.34 -11.11
C GLU A 250 -11.60 8.03 -12.48
N VAL A 251 -12.02 9.29 -12.59
CA VAL A 251 -11.87 10.07 -13.83
C VAL A 251 -10.39 10.28 -14.16
N SER A 252 -9.59 10.70 -13.18
CA SER A 252 -8.13 10.85 -13.33
C SER A 252 -7.48 9.57 -13.84
N LEU A 253 -7.76 8.42 -13.22
CA LEU A 253 -7.22 7.12 -13.65
C LEU A 253 -7.63 6.77 -15.08
N LYS A 254 -8.91 6.93 -15.46
CA LYS A 254 -9.37 6.65 -16.83
C LYS A 254 -8.65 7.51 -17.87
N GLU A 255 -8.46 8.78 -17.59
CA GLU A 255 -7.78 9.70 -18.50
C GLU A 255 -6.27 9.44 -18.56
N ILE A 256 -5.65 8.99 -17.47
CA ILE A 256 -4.26 8.52 -17.45
C ILE A 256 -4.10 7.26 -18.30
N LEU A 257 -5.01 6.28 -18.18
CA LEU A 257 -4.96 5.05 -18.97
C LEU A 257 -5.06 5.35 -20.48
N LYS A 258 -5.98 6.25 -20.87
CA LYS A 258 -6.09 6.75 -22.26
C LYS A 258 -4.85 7.50 -22.71
N LEU A 259 -4.34 8.42 -21.88
CA LEU A 259 -3.11 9.15 -22.18
C LEU A 259 -1.96 8.17 -22.47
N LEU A 260 -1.88 7.07 -21.73
CA LEU A 260 -0.86 6.04 -21.88
C LEU A 260 -1.16 5.02 -22.99
N ASN A 261 -2.31 5.08 -23.65
CA ASN A 261 -2.80 4.10 -24.63
C ASN A 261 -2.81 2.65 -24.09
N ILE A 262 -3.28 2.48 -22.85
CA ILE A 262 -3.36 1.19 -22.16
C ILE A 262 -4.76 0.88 -21.60
N GLU A 263 -5.75 1.71 -21.88
CA GLU A 263 -7.14 1.54 -21.43
C GLU A 263 -7.78 0.22 -21.89
N ASP A 264 -7.29 -0.36 -22.98
CA ASP A 264 -7.77 -1.67 -23.46
C ASP A 264 -7.27 -2.83 -22.59
N GLN A 265 -6.17 -2.65 -21.85
CA GLN A 265 -5.55 -3.67 -21.02
C GLN A 265 -6.08 -3.69 -19.58
N PHE A 266 -6.59 -2.54 -19.10
CA PHE A 266 -6.92 -2.34 -17.69
C PHE A 266 -8.40 -2.01 -17.46
N GLU A 267 -8.91 -2.38 -16.30
CA GLU A 267 -10.21 -1.98 -15.78
C GLU A 267 -10.10 -1.38 -14.38
N LEU A 268 -11.18 -0.74 -13.93
CA LEU A 268 -11.29 -0.16 -12.59
C LEU A 268 -12.33 -0.94 -11.79
N PHE A 269 -11.95 -1.45 -10.62
CA PHE A 269 -12.80 -2.29 -9.77
C PHE A 269 -12.67 -1.89 -8.29
N ILE A 270 -13.64 -2.30 -7.46
CA ILE A 270 -13.60 -2.11 -6.00
C ILE A 270 -13.11 -3.41 -5.35
N SER A 271 -12.16 -3.31 -4.42
CA SER A 271 -11.54 -4.43 -3.68
C SER A 271 -12.26 -4.76 -2.37
#